data_AF-A0A222VXD2-F1
#
_entry.id   AF-A0A222VXD2-F1
#
_cell.length_a   1.000
_cell.length_b   1.000
_cell.length_c   1.000
_cell.angle_alpha   90.00
_cell.angle_beta   90.00
_cell.angle_gamma   90.00
#
_symmetry.space_group_name_H-M   'P 1'
#
loop_
_entity.id
_entity.type
_entity.pdbx_description
1 polymer ?
#
loop_
_entity_poly.entity_id
_entity_poly.type
_entity_poly.pdbx_seq_one_letter_code
_entity_poly.pdbx_strand_id
1 'polypeptide(L)' 'MYPTEVEDVLYTRPRLTSAGRDDLLLVFGTSEAGRYLLVVLSEALDGRWYVVTARDMTLKERQAFQRKARWR' A
#
# COMPACT_ATOMS: atom_id res chain seq x y z
N MET A 1 -2.09 11.39 8.02
CA MET A 1 -2.65 10.35 7.15
C MET A 1 -3.98 9.93 7.76
N TYR A 2 -5.02 9.85 6.95
CA TYR A 2 -6.38 9.48 7.39
C TYR A 2 -6.67 8.00 7.11
N PRO A 3 -7.54 7.34 7.90
CA PRO A 3 -7.94 5.96 7.63
C PRO A 3 -8.49 5.76 6.21
N THR A 4 -9.25 6.73 5.69
CA THR A 4 -9.78 6.71 4.33
C THR A 4 -8.69 6.63 3.26
N GLU A 5 -7.55 7.30 3.47
CA GLU A 5 -6.42 7.22 2.53
C GLU A 5 -5.77 5.82 2.51
N VAL A 6 -5.84 5.08 3.63
CA VAL A 6 -5.42 3.67 3.67
C VAL A 6 -6.41 2.81 2.89
N GLU A 7 -7.71 3.02 3.11
CA GLU A 7 -8.79 2.30 2.43
C GLU A 7 -8.69 2.48 0.91
N ASP A 8 -8.45 3.70 0.43
CA ASP A 8 -8.23 3.99 -0.99
C ASP A 8 -7.11 3.11 -1.58
N VAL A 9 -5.97 3.02 -0.88
CA VAL A 9 -4.81 2.22 -1.33
C VAL A 9 -5.12 0.73 -1.35
N LEU A 10 -5.88 0.24 -0.37
CA LEU A 10 -6.20 -1.17 -0.23
C LEU A 10 -7.27 -1.62 -1.22
N TYR A 11 -8.29 -0.80 -1.48
CA TYR A 11 -9.49 -1.22 -2.19
C TYR A 11 -9.60 -0.66 -3.62
N THR A 12 -8.78 0.32 -3.99
CA THR A 12 -8.83 0.96 -5.32
C THR A 12 -7.65 0.55 -6.20
N ARG A 13 -7.81 0.72 -7.51
CA ARG A 13 -6.75 0.53 -8.52
C ARG A 13 -6.24 1.89 -9.00
N PRO A 14 -4.96 1.99 -9.39
CA PRO A 14 -3.99 0.91 -9.45
C PRO A 14 -3.36 0.66 -8.08
N ARG A 15 -3.13 -0.61 -7.75
CA ARG A 15 -2.35 -1.03 -6.58
C ARG A 15 -1.31 -2.06 -6.96
N LEU A 16 -0.16 -2.01 -6.29
CA LEU A 16 0.92 -2.98 -6.42
C LEU A 16 1.18 -3.61 -5.06
N THR A 17 1.21 -4.94 -5.01
CA THR A 17 1.54 -5.70 -3.81
C THR A 17 2.92 -6.33 -3.94
N SER A 18 3.68 -6.37 -2.83
CA SER A 18 4.97 -7.04 -2.74
C SER A 18 5.11 -7.70 -1.37
N ALA A 19 5.78 -8.85 -1.32
CA ALA A 19 6.21 -9.42 -0.05
C ALA A 19 7.26 -8.50 0.60
N GLY A 20 7.10 -8.27 1.90
CA GLY A 20 8.06 -7.61 2.78
C GLY A 20 8.91 -8.63 3.53
N ARG A 21 9.56 -8.19 4.61
CA ARG A 21 10.22 -9.08 5.58
C ARG A 21 9.19 -9.58 6.60
N ASP A 22 9.50 -10.67 7.29
CA ASP A 22 8.72 -11.17 8.44
C ASP A 22 7.20 -11.27 8.17
N ASP A 23 6.84 -11.88 7.04
CA ASP A 23 5.45 -12.07 6.58
C ASP A 23 4.62 -10.78 6.42
N LEU A 24 5.30 -9.63 6.30
CA LEU A 24 4.64 -8.36 5.98
C LEU A 24 4.23 -8.31 4.50
N LEU A 25 3.06 -7.73 4.25
CA LEU A 25 2.59 -7.42 2.90
C LEU A 25 2.69 -5.91 2.67
N LEU A 26 3.44 -5.53 1.63
CA LEU A 26 3.59 -4.13 1.20
C LEU A 26 2.57 -3.83 0.11
N VAL A 27 1.70 -2.84 0.34
CA VAL A 27 0.69 -2.38 -0.63
C VAL A 27 0.98 -0.93 -1.01
N PHE A 28 1.26 -0.72 -2.28
CA PHE A 28 1.55 0.58 -2.87
C PHE A 28 0.33 1.04 -3.66
N GLY A 29 -0.11 2.28 -3.46
CA GLY A 29 -1.25 2.85 -4.17
C GLY A 29 -1.31 4.37 -4.07
N THR A 30 -2.43 4.93 -4.50
CA THR A 30 -2.73 6.35 -4.39
C THR A 30 -4.04 6.58 -3.67
N SER A 31 -4.10 7.58 -2.78
CA SER A 31 -5.38 8.05 -2.24
C SER A 31 -6.15 8.88 -3.29
N GLU A 32 -7.44 9.13 -3.05
CA GLU A 32 -8.25 10.02 -3.88
C GLU A 32 -7.66 11.44 -3.97
N ALA A 33 -6.99 11.90 -2.91
CA ALA A 33 -6.28 13.17 -2.88
C ALA A 33 -4.96 13.17 -3.70
N GLY A 34 -4.62 12.05 -4.37
CA GLY A 34 -3.44 11.93 -5.22
C GLY A 34 -2.13 11.68 -4.47
N ARG A 35 -2.17 11.34 -3.18
CA ARG A 35 -0.98 11.01 -2.40
C ARG A 35 -0.53 9.59 -2.70
N TYR A 36 0.78 9.40 -2.86
CA TYR A 36 1.40 8.09 -3.12
C TYR A 36 1.80 7.48 -1.79
N LEU A 37 1.17 6.36 -1.44
CA LEU A 37 1.28 5.79 -0.10
C LEU A 37 1.74 4.33 -0.16
N LEU A 38 2.61 3.98 0.78
CA LEU A 38 2.90 2.60 1.15
C LEU A 38 2.11 2.26 2.41
N VAL A 39 1.26 1.25 2.31
CA VAL A 39 0.57 0.61 3.43
C VAL A 39 1.25 -0.73 3.70
N VAL A 40 1.65 -0.97 4.94
CA VAL A 40 2.25 -2.23 5.40
C VAL A 40 1.22 -2.98 6.21
N LEU A 41 0.90 -4.20 5.77
CA LEU A 41 -0.02 -5.09 6.45
C LEU A 41 0.75 -6.26 7.08
N SER A 42 0.22 -6.77 8.17
CA SER A 42 0.62 -8.05 8.74
C SER A 42 -0.62 -8.90 8.97
N GLU A 43 -0.49 -10.20 8.73
CA GLU A 43 -1.53 -11.17 8.99
C GLU A 43 -1.47 -11.60 10.47
N ALA A 44 -2.59 -11.52 11.16
CA ALA A 44 -2.74 -12.06 12.49
C ALA A 44 -3.06 -13.56 12.41
N LEU A 45 -2.79 -14.29 13.50
CA LEU A 45 -3.04 -15.73 13.59
C LEU A 45 -4.51 -16.13 13.38
N ASP A 46 -5.44 -15.18 13.50
CA ASP A 46 -6.87 -15.38 13.26
C ASP A 46 -7.31 -15.12 11.81
N GLY A 47 -6.34 -14.92 10.89
CA GLY A 47 -6.58 -14.67 9.47
C GLY A 47 -7.00 -13.24 9.13
N ARG A 48 -7.03 -12.33 10.11
CA ARG A 48 -7.28 -10.89 9.85
C ARG A 48 -5.98 -10.17 9.52
N TRP A 49 -6.07 -9.15 8.66
CA TRP A 49 -4.96 -8.25 8.37
C TRP A 49 -5.08 -6.98 9.20
N TYR A 50 -3.95 -6.51 9.73
CA TYR A 50 -3.87 -5.22 10.40
C TYR A 50 -2.83 -4.32 9.73
N VAL A 51 -3.09 -3.01 9.77
CA VAL A 51 -2.18 -2.00 9.25
C VAL A 51 -1.08 -1.79 10.29
N VAL A 52 0.13 -2.23 9.96
CA VAL A 52 1.33 -2.00 10.78
C VAL A 52 1.73 -0.54 10.70
N THR A 53 1.78 -0.01 9.48
CA THR A 53 2.08 1.40 9.23
C THR A 53 1.57 1.83 7.87
N ALA A 54 1.37 3.13 7.72
CA ALA A 54 1.14 3.75 6.43
C ALA A 54 1.91 5.07 6.35
N ARG A 55 2.59 5.28 5.23
CA ARG A 55 3.44 6.45 5.02
C ARG A 55 3.47 6.87 3.55
N ASP A 56 3.92 8.10 3.30
CA ASP A 56 4.25 8.51 1.94
C ASP A 56 5.35 7.63 1.35
N MET A 57 5.21 7.33 0.06
CA MET A 57 6.27 6.67 -0.71
C MET A 57 7.48 7.59 -0.80
N THR A 58 8.67 7.00 -0.70
CA THR A 58 9.89 7.66 -1.13
C THR A 58 9.86 7.90 -2.65
N LEU A 59 10.70 8.81 -3.14
CA LEU A 59 10.79 9.08 -4.57
C LEU A 59 11.08 7.81 -5.40
N LYS A 60 11.96 6.94 -4.90
CA LYS A 60 12.32 5.67 -5.55
C LYS A 60 11.15 4.69 -5.59
N GLU A 61 10.40 4.57 -4.51
CA GLU A 61 9.20 3.73 -4.44
C GLU A 61 8.12 4.25 -5.38
N ARG A 62 7.89 5.57 -5.41
CA ARG A 62 6.94 6.20 -6.34
C ARG A 62 7.29 5.91 -7.80
N GLN A 63 8.55 6.08 -8.19
CA GLN A 63 9.01 5.77 -9.54
C GLN A 63 8.88 4.29 -9.89
N ALA A 64 9.16 3.39 -8.94
CA ALA A 64 8.97 1.96 -9.13
C ALA A 64 7.48 1.60 -9.26
N PHE A 65 6.62 2.19 -8.43
CA PHE A 65 5.18 2.04 -8.49
C PHE A 65 4.65 2.50 -9.84
N GLN A 66 4.96 3.72 -10.28
CA GLN A 66 4.49 4.25 -11.56
C GLN A 66 4.89 3.40 -12.78
N ARG A 67 6.06 2.73 -12.73
CA ARG A 67 6.50 1.82 -13.81
C ARG A 67 5.80 0.46 -13.80
N LYS A 68 5.44 -0.04 -12.61
CA LYS A 68 4.94 -1.41 -12.41
C LYS A 68 3.43 -1.48 -12.20
N ALA A 69 2.84 -0.40 -11.71
CA ALA A 69 1.41 -0.28 -11.47
C ALA A 69 0.69 -0.34 -12.82
N ARG A 70 -0.07 -1.41 -13.01
CA ARG A 70 -0.89 -1.60 -14.20
C ARG A 70 -2.32 -1.22 -13.84
N TRP A 71 -2.93 -0.40 -14.69
CA TRP A 71 -4.35 0.01 -14.62
C TRP A 71 -5.30 -1.12 -15.06
N ARG A 72 -4.92 -2.37 -14.85
CA ARG A 72 -5.66 -3.53 -15.34
C ARG A 72 -6.83 -3.88 -14.42
#